data_AF-A0A433PQD9-F1
#
_entry.id   AF-A0A433PQD9-F1
#
_cell.length_a   1.000
_cell.length_b   1.000
_cell.length_c   1.000
_cell.angle_alpha   90.00
_cell.angle_beta   90.00
_cell.angle_gamma   90.00
#
_symmetry.space_group_name_H-M   'P 1'
#
loop_
_entity.id
_entity.type
_entity.pdbx_description
1 polymer ?
#
loop_
_entity_poly.entity_id
_entity_poly.type
_entity_poly.pdbx_seq_one_letter_code
_entity_poly.pdbx_strand_id
1 'polypeptide(L)'
;MRENRHAGRARIKLESLCSVMIITKPHDNRLIKFIRKLATWFITTPSPGDYDRALTVYVDSKLEKVKRFKYHTFAQLSPFIRDNLKLWTLQMCYESPDLFDFIVTNVVPPVLPFHLGSLGFLTTFDFSDYKYHIAKVLQEGVLINLRMCFTCTVYRYKRNDSCVRRVVARHWRDLDSGFRHQTC
;
A
#
# COMPACT_ATOMS: atom_id res chain seq x y z
N MET A 1 20.63 21.63 16.73
CA MET A 1 19.21 21.20 16.80
C MET A 1 18.40 22.07 15.86
N ARG A 2 17.63 21.49 14.92
CA ARG A 2 16.57 22.20 14.20
C ARG A 2 15.24 21.66 14.69
N GLU A 3 14.51 22.50 15.41
CA GLU A 3 13.17 22.21 15.90
C GLU A 3 12.17 22.42 14.76
N ASN A 4 11.74 21.35 14.10
CA ASN A 4 10.68 21.42 13.10
C ASN A 4 9.31 21.45 13.80
N ARG A 5 8.77 22.66 13.95
CA ARG A 5 7.44 22.90 14.50
C ARG A 5 6.36 22.55 13.47
N HIS A 6 5.25 21.99 13.94
CA HIS A 6 4.01 21.72 13.19
C HIS A 6 4.09 20.67 12.06
N ALA A 7 4.11 19.39 12.43
CA ALA A 7 3.50 18.35 11.58
C ALA A 7 1.97 18.47 11.68
N GLY A 8 1.41 19.50 11.06
CA GLY A 8 -0.04 19.74 11.05
C GLY A 8 -0.79 18.60 10.36
N ARG A 9 -2.01 18.29 10.84
CA ARG A 9 -2.91 17.32 10.21
C ARG A 9 -3.26 17.81 8.80
N ALA A 10 -2.64 17.24 7.77
CA ALA A 10 -2.97 17.55 6.40
C ALA A 10 -4.21 16.74 5.97
N ARG A 11 -5.11 17.39 5.22
CA ARG A 11 -6.32 16.75 4.68
C ARG A 11 -6.16 16.62 3.17
N ILE A 12 -6.00 15.39 2.69
CA ILE A 12 -5.88 15.10 1.26
C ILE A 12 -7.28 14.80 0.74
N LYS A 13 -7.76 15.60 -0.20
CA LYS A 13 -8.98 15.29 -0.95
C LYS A 13 -8.69 14.23 -2.01
N LEU A 14 -9.67 13.35 -2.25
CA LEU A 14 -9.58 12.27 -3.24
C LEU A 14 -10.41 12.56 -4.50
N GLU A 15 -10.52 13.84 -4.88
CA GLU A 15 -11.37 14.31 -6.00
C GLU A 15 -10.97 13.73 -7.37
N SER A 16 -9.73 13.24 -7.52
CA SER A 16 -9.20 12.65 -8.77
C SER A 16 -8.87 11.16 -8.64
N LEU A 17 -9.50 10.44 -7.70
CA LEU A 17 -9.22 9.02 -7.46
C LEU A 17 -9.58 8.16 -8.68
N CYS A 18 -8.60 7.46 -9.27
CA CYS A 18 -8.81 6.55 -10.40
C CYS A 18 -8.63 5.09 -10.00
N SER A 19 -7.79 4.83 -9.00
CA SER A 19 -7.31 3.50 -8.62
C SER A 19 -7.36 3.24 -7.11
N VAL A 20 -7.75 2.01 -6.74
CA VAL A 20 -7.77 1.54 -5.36
C VAL A 20 -7.04 0.20 -5.26
N MET A 21 -6.05 0.10 -4.40
CA MET A 21 -5.35 -1.15 -4.11
C MET A 21 -5.86 -1.78 -2.81
N ILE A 22 -6.31 -3.03 -2.86
CA ILE A 22 -6.73 -3.80 -1.68
C ILE A 22 -5.59 -4.73 -1.25
N ILE A 23 -5.12 -4.56 -0.02
CA ILE A 23 -4.13 -5.43 0.63
C ILE A 23 -4.78 -6.08 1.86
N THR A 24 -4.61 -7.38 2.02
CA THR A 24 -5.20 -8.14 3.13
C THR A 24 -4.17 -9.05 3.77
N LYS A 25 -4.40 -9.46 5.02
CA LYS A 25 -3.58 -10.49 5.67
C LYS A 25 -3.58 -11.78 4.84
N PRO A 26 -2.41 -12.32 4.45
CA PRO A 26 -2.35 -13.52 3.63
C PRO A 26 -2.91 -14.74 4.38
N HIS A 27 -3.40 -15.71 3.62
CA HIS A 27 -3.96 -16.99 4.09
C HIS A 27 -5.23 -16.93 4.98
N ASP A 28 -5.79 -15.74 5.26
CA ASP A 28 -7.06 -15.64 5.97
C ASP A 28 -8.27 -15.84 5.03
N ASN A 29 -8.89 -17.01 5.14
CA ASN A 29 -10.09 -17.37 4.36
C ASN A 29 -11.31 -16.47 4.63
N ARG A 30 -11.38 -15.77 5.77
CA ARG A 30 -12.48 -14.85 6.11
C ARG A 30 -12.42 -13.59 5.22
N LEU A 31 -11.21 -13.12 4.92
CA LEU A 31 -10.96 -11.94 4.10
C LEU A 31 -11.36 -12.12 2.63
N ILE A 32 -11.43 -13.34 2.11
CA ILE A 32 -11.87 -13.62 0.73
C ILE A 32 -13.28 -13.05 0.45
N LYS A 33 -14.20 -13.15 1.42
CA LYS A 33 -15.55 -12.58 1.29
C LYS A 33 -15.54 -11.04 1.39
N PHE A 34 -14.65 -10.48 2.20
CA PHE A 34 -14.45 -9.05 2.38
C PHE A 34 -13.90 -8.39 1.11
N ILE A 35 -12.86 -8.97 0.48
CA ILE A 35 -12.23 -8.44 -0.74
C ILE A 35 -13.26 -8.34 -1.86
N ARG A 36 -14.10 -9.39 -2.04
CA ARG A 36 -15.18 -9.36 -3.03
C ARG A 36 -16.21 -8.27 -2.74
N LYS A 37 -16.66 -8.12 -1.48
CA LYS A 37 -17.61 -7.07 -1.08
C LYS A 37 -17.06 -5.67 -1.34
N LEU A 38 -15.80 -5.42 -0.96
CA LEU A 38 -15.13 -4.15 -1.23
C LEU A 38 -14.97 -3.88 -2.73
N ALA A 39 -14.38 -4.83 -3.48
CA ALA A 39 -14.13 -4.64 -4.90
C ALA A 39 -15.42 -4.41 -5.70
N THR A 40 -16.50 -5.17 -5.41
CA THR A 40 -17.81 -4.86 -5.98
C THR A 40 -18.26 -3.45 -5.61
N TRP A 41 -18.21 -3.08 -4.33
CA TRP A 41 -18.70 -1.77 -3.89
C TRP A 41 -17.92 -0.61 -4.53
N PHE A 42 -16.59 -0.68 -4.60
CA PHE A 42 -15.76 0.34 -5.26
C PHE A 42 -16.02 0.46 -6.76
N ILE A 43 -16.23 -0.67 -7.47
CA ILE A 43 -16.45 -0.66 -8.92
C ILE A 43 -17.88 -0.21 -9.27
N THR A 44 -18.88 -0.58 -8.47
CA THR A 44 -20.30 -0.36 -8.80
C THR A 44 -20.93 0.85 -8.12
N THR A 45 -20.25 1.50 -7.17
CA THR A 45 -20.76 2.73 -6.52
C THR A 45 -20.18 3.94 -7.25
N PRO A 46 -21.02 4.86 -7.77
CA PRO A 46 -20.54 6.11 -8.37
C PRO A 46 -19.70 6.91 -7.36
N SER A 47 -18.60 7.51 -7.82
CA SER A 47 -17.75 8.31 -6.95
C SER A 47 -18.48 9.62 -6.56
N PRO A 48 -18.52 10.01 -5.27
CA PRO A 48 -19.21 11.22 -4.87
C PRO A 48 -18.56 12.49 -5.45
N GLY A 49 -19.16 13.04 -6.51
CA GLY A 49 -18.66 14.23 -7.24
C GLY A 49 -18.31 13.96 -8.70
N ASP A 50 -18.12 12.70 -9.10
CA ASP A 50 -17.92 12.30 -10.49
C ASP A 50 -18.72 11.00 -10.76
N TYR A 51 -19.89 11.17 -11.37
CA TYR A 51 -20.85 10.09 -11.59
C TYR A 51 -20.47 9.15 -12.75
N ASP A 52 -19.49 9.52 -13.58
CA ASP A 52 -19.16 8.82 -14.83
C ASP A 52 -17.91 7.92 -14.71
N ARG A 53 -17.18 8.01 -13.58
CA ARG A 53 -15.93 7.25 -13.36
C ARG A 53 -16.11 6.05 -12.44
N ALA A 54 -15.93 4.86 -13.02
CA ALA A 54 -15.72 3.62 -12.26
C ALA A 54 -14.27 3.55 -11.75
N LEU A 55 -14.09 3.16 -10.48
CA LEU A 55 -12.77 2.99 -9.89
C LEU A 55 -12.14 1.67 -10.32
N THR A 56 -10.88 1.71 -10.79
CA THR A 56 -10.09 0.49 -11.00
C THR A 56 -9.66 -0.07 -9.65
N VAL A 57 -10.02 -1.32 -9.35
CA VAL A 57 -9.65 -2.00 -8.10
C VAL A 57 -8.59 -3.06 -8.36
N TYR A 58 -7.46 -2.95 -7.68
CA TYR A 58 -6.37 -3.92 -7.70
C TYR A 58 -6.44 -4.87 -6.49
N VAL A 59 -6.34 -6.18 -6.74
CA VAL A 59 -6.24 -7.23 -5.70
C VAL A 59 -4.98 -8.08 -5.91
N ASP A 60 -4.47 -8.77 -4.87
CA ASP A 60 -3.23 -9.56 -4.97
C ASP A 60 -3.36 -10.63 -6.07
N SER A 61 -2.44 -10.62 -7.05
CA SER A 61 -2.32 -11.61 -8.13
C SER A 61 -2.42 -13.07 -7.65
N LYS A 62 -1.96 -13.39 -6.44
CA LYS A 62 -2.09 -14.73 -5.85
C LYS A 62 -3.53 -15.19 -5.69
N LEU A 63 -4.49 -14.27 -5.52
CA LEU A 63 -5.91 -14.57 -5.35
C LEU A 63 -6.56 -15.16 -6.61
N GLU A 64 -6.02 -14.91 -7.80
CA GLU A 64 -6.48 -15.53 -9.04
C GLU A 64 -6.46 -17.06 -8.94
N LYS A 65 -5.36 -17.61 -8.41
CA LYS A 65 -5.14 -19.05 -8.22
C LYS A 65 -5.90 -19.63 -7.01
N VAL A 66 -6.44 -18.77 -6.13
CA VAL A 66 -7.20 -19.22 -4.95
C VAL A 66 -8.62 -19.62 -5.36
N LYS A 67 -8.86 -20.94 -5.48
CA LYS A 67 -10.17 -21.53 -5.84
C LYS A 67 -11.37 -20.95 -5.08
N ARG A 68 -11.19 -20.52 -3.82
CA ARG A 68 -12.25 -19.91 -2.99
C ARG A 68 -12.60 -18.46 -3.38
N PHE A 69 -11.67 -17.71 -3.97
CA PHE A 69 -11.93 -16.35 -4.45
C PHE A 69 -12.76 -16.35 -5.73
N LYS A 70 -12.60 -17.39 -6.58
CA LYS A 70 -13.32 -17.59 -7.85
C LYS A 70 -13.19 -16.36 -8.77
N TYR A 71 -11.96 -15.97 -9.10
CA TYR A 71 -11.66 -14.74 -9.86
C TYR A 71 -12.42 -14.64 -11.19
N HIS A 72 -12.33 -15.65 -12.07
CA HIS A 72 -13.02 -15.59 -13.36
C HIS A 72 -14.55 -15.48 -13.21
N THR A 73 -15.17 -16.25 -12.29
CA THR A 73 -16.60 -16.14 -11.98
C THR A 73 -16.96 -14.79 -11.35
N PHE A 74 -16.02 -14.14 -10.66
CA PHE A 74 -16.21 -12.80 -10.08
C PHE A 74 -16.21 -11.72 -11.16
N ALA A 75 -15.20 -11.73 -12.04
CA ALA A 75 -15.10 -10.85 -13.20
C ALA A 75 -16.27 -11.03 -14.19
N GLN A 76 -16.89 -12.21 -14.23
CA GLN A 76 -18.06 -12.47 -15.06
C GLN A 76 -19.39 -11.96 -14.48
N LEU A 77 -19.44 -11.47 -13.23
CA LEU A 77 -20.70 -10.97 -12.63
C LEU A 77 -21.24 -9.70 -13.30
N SER A 78 -20.36 -8.84 -13.82
CA SER A 78 -20.75 -7.70 -14.66
C SER A 78 -19.58 -7.26 -15.55
N PRO A 79 -19.84 -6.61 -16.71
CA PRO A 79 -18.80 -6.02 -17.55
C PRO A 79 -17.94 -5.03 -16.76
N PHE A 80 -18.57 -4.15 -15.97
CA PHE A 80 -17.88 -3.19 -15.11
C PHE A 80 -16.85 -3.84 -14.17
N ILE A 81 -17.16 -4.99 -13.55
CA ILE A 81 -16.21 -5.71 -12.70
C ILE A 81 -15.10 -6.34 -13.54
N ARG A 82 -15.39 -6.86 -14.73
CA ARG A 82 -14.37 -7.41 -15.64
C ARG A 82 -13.30 -6.39 -16.00
N ASP A 83 -13.73 -5.19 -16.35
CA ASP A 83 -12.86 -4.18 -16.96
C ASP A 83 -12.08 -3.38 -15.89
N ASN A 84 -12.64 -3.26 -14.68
CA ASN A 84 -12.06 -2.50 -13.58
C ASN A 84 -11.39 -3.34 -12.49
N LEU A 85 -11.59 -4.67 -12.43
CA LEU A 85 -10.89 -5.53 -11.48
C LEU A 85 -9.56 -6.01 -12.05
N LYS A 86 -8.46 -5.47 -11.52
CA LYS A 86 -7.09 -5.79 -11.95
C LYS A 86 -6.33 -6.53 -10.84
N LEU A 87 -5.20 -7.12 -11.20
CA LEU A 87 -4.30 -7.82 -10.28
C LEU A 87 -3.06 -6.97 -10.04
N TRP A 88 -2.59 -6.87 -8.79
CA TRP A 88 -1.29 -6.29 -8.46
C TRP A 88 -0.25 -7.38 -8.18
N THR A 89 1.01 -7.09 -8.51
CA THR A 89 2.18 -7.92 -8.22
C THR A 89 3.20 -7.12 -7.40
N LEU A 90 4.10 -7.81 -6.70
CA LEU A 90 5.19 -7.14 -5.99
C LEU A 90 6.06 -6.30 -6.94
N GLN A 91 6.31 -6.82 -8.15
CA GLN A 91 7.09 -6.12 -9.18
C GLN A 91 6.46 -4.77 -9.56
N MET A 92 5.14 -4.72 -9.78
CA MET A 92 4.45 -3.44 -10.04
C MET A 92 4.62 -2.44 -8.89
N CYS A 93 4.58 -2.90 -7.63
CA CYS A 93 4.78 -2.03 -6.46
C CYS A 93 6.21 -1.48 -6.34
N TYR A 94 7.22 -2.15 -6.92
CA TYR A 94 8.61 -1.66 -6.97
C TYR A 94 8.86 -0.76 -8.19
N GLU A 95 8.30 -1.10 -9.36
CA GLU A 95 8.56 -0.43 -10.64
C GLU A 95 7.68 0.80 -10.87
N SER A 96 6.49 0.86 -10.31
CA SER A 96 5.51 1.93 -10.55
C SER A 96 4.59 2.15 -9.35
N PRO A 97 5.11 2.67 -8.23
CA PRO A 97 4.34 2.92 -7.01
C PRO A 97 3.21 3.94 -7.20
N ASP A 98 3.37 4.87 -8.14
CA ASP A 98 2.40 5.94 -8.45
C ASP A 98 1.11 5.45 -9.14
N LEU A 99 0.99 4.14 -9.41
CA LEU A 99 -0.21 3.51 -10.00
C LEU A 99 -1.39 3.34 -9.02
N PHE A 100 -1.21 3.68 -7.74
CA PHE A 100 -2.17 3.39 -6.67
C PHE A 100 -2.50 4.65 -5.85
N ASP A 101 -3.61 5.31 -6.21
CA ASP A 101 -4.03 6.58 -5.59
C ASP A 101 -4.50 6.40 -4.13
N PHE A 102 -5.03 5.23 -3.78
CA PHE A 102 -5.55 4.92 -2.45
C PHE A 102 -5.39 3.44 -2.11
N ILE A 103 -4.99 3.13 -0.87
CA ILE A 103 -4.71 1.75 -0.45
C ILE A 103 -5.60 1.37 0.74
N VAL A 104 -6.42 0.32 0.58
CA VAL A 104 -7.24 -0.26 1.66
C VAL A 104 -6.50 -1.47 2.21
N THR A 105 -6.02 -1.38 3.45
CA THR A 105 -5.10 -2.37 4.02
C THR A 105 -5.36 -2.65 5.50
N ASN A 106 -4.53 -3.49 6.12
CA ASN A 106 -4.41 -3.54 7.59
C ASN A 106 -3.10 -2.89 8.10
N VAL A 107 -2.27 -2.28 7.23
CA VAL A 107 -0.98 -1.61 7.54
C VAL A 107 -0.64 -0.49 6.53
N VAL A 108 -0.26 0.69 7.06
CA VAL A 108 0.22 1.98 6.47
C VAL A 108 0.96 1.86 5.10
N PRO A 109 0.56 2.60 4.04
CA PRO A 109 0.89 4.03 3.85
C PRO A 109 -0.37 4.96 3.99
N PRO A 110 -0.77 5.91 3.11
CA PRO A 110 -2.07 6.59 3.29
C PRO A 110 -3.20 5.58 3.05
N VAL A 111 -3.88 5.20 4.13
CA VAL A 111 -4.63 3.95 4.22
C VAL A 111 -5.94 4.15 4.96
N LEU A 112 -6.95 3.36 4.57
CA LEU A 112 -8.18 3.19 5.35
C LEU A 112 -8.19 1.78 5.99
N PRO A 113 -7.80 1.66 7.28
CA PRO A 113 -7.49 0.37 7.87
C PRO A 113 -8.67 -0.25 8.64
N PHE A 114 -9.17 -1.38 8.14
CA PHE A 114 -10.36 -2.06 8.68
C PHE A 114 -10.02 -3.22 9.63
N HIS A 115 -10.74 -3.32 10.75
CA HIS A 115 -10.78 -4.54 11.59
C HIS A 115 -12.04 -5.38 11.32
N LEU A 116 -11.98 -6.67 11.70
CA LEU A 116 -13.07 -7.65 11.53
C LEU A 116 -13.61 -8.18 12.88
N GLY A 117 -13.49 -7.39 13.94
CA GLY A 117 -13.73 -7.83 15.32
C GLY A 117 -13.02 -6.92 16.32
N SER A 118 -12.05 -7.45 17.06
CA SER A 118 -11.27 -6.67 18.03
C SER A 118 -10.61 -5.44 17.41
N LEU A 119 -10.82 -4.27 18.02
CA LEU A 119 -10.20 -3.00 17.64
C LEU A 119 -8.68 -3.11 17.77
N GLY A 120 -7.95 -2.76 16.70
CA GLY A 120 -6.49 -2.80 16.65
C GLY A 120 -5.88 -1.41 16.67
N PHE A 121 -4.70 -1.25 17.27
CA PHE A 121 -4.01 0.05 17.42
C PHE A 121 -3.78 0.81 16.11
N LEU A 122 -3.70 0.11 14.97
CA LEU A 122 -3.50 0.68 13.62
C LEU A 122 -4.70 0.49 12.69
N THR A 123 -5.76 -0.19 13.13
CA THR A 123 -6.98 -0.50 12.35
C THR A 123 -8.17 0.02 13.12
N THR A 124 -8.51 1.29 12.88
CA THR A 124 -9.48 2.07 13.69
C THR A 124 -10.92 2.02 13.16
N PHE A 125 -11.15 1.44 12.00
CA PHE A 125 -12.46 1.40 11.36
C PHE A 125 -13.05 -0.01 11.41
N ASP A 126 -14.29 -0.16 11.88
CA ASP A 126 -14.98 -1.45 11.78
C ASP A 126 -15.39 -1.68 10.31
N PHE A 127 -15.18 -2.90 9.83
CA PHE A 127 -15.70 -3.29 8.53
C PHE A 127 -17.24 -3.35 8.50
N SER A 128 -17.93 -3.48 9.62
CA SER A 128 -19.41 -3.46 9.65
C SER A 128 -19.96 -2.24 8.90
N ASP A 129 -19.35 -1.07 9.12
CA ASP A 129 -19.74 0.23 8.55
C ASP A 129 -18.83 0.72 7.42
N TYR A 130 -18.13 -0.20 6.73
CA TYR A 130 -17.12 0.13 5.71
C TYR A 130 -17.62 1.12 4.64
N LYS A 131 -18.88 1.00 4.22
CA LYS A 131 -19.49 1.88 3.21
C LYS A 131 -19.54 3.32 3.67
N TYR A 132 -19.93 3.56 4.93
CA TYR A 132 -19.99 4.89 5.51
C TYR A 132 -18.57 5.48 5.61
N HIS A 133 -17.62 4.70 6.11
CA HIS A 133 -16.23 5.14 6.25
C HIS A 133 -15.58 5.48 4.91
N ILE A 134 -15.75 4.65 3.87
CA ILE A 134 -15.20 4.95 2.54
C ILE A 134 -15.94 6.13 1.90
N ALA A 135 -17.27 6.17 1.90
CA ALA A 135 -18.03 7.27 1.29
C ALA A 135 -17.64 8.62 1.91
N LYS A 136 -17.45 8.66 3.23
CA LYS A 136 -16.92 9.82 3.93
C LYS A 136 -15.49 10.15 3.51
N VAL A 137 -14.60 9.17 3.39
CA VAL A 137 -13.22 9.39 2.92
C VAL A 137 -13.17 9.92 1.48
N LEU A 138 -14.06 9.47 0.59
CA LEU A 138 -14.14 9.94 -0.80
C LEU A 138 -14.68 11.38 -0.88
N GLN A 139 -15.80 11.67 -0.22
CA GLN A 139 -16.43 13.01 -0.21
C GLN A 139 -15.58 14.06 0.50
N GLU A 140 -15.07 13.67 1.66
CA GLU A 140 -14.57 14.59 2.68
C GLU A 140 -13.03 14.60 2.69
N GLY A 141 -12.36 13.60 2.10
CA GLY A 141 -10.91 13.44 2.08
C GLY A 141 -10.33 12.75 3.32
N VAL A 142 -9.09 12.27 3.20
CA VAL A 142 -8.32 11.57 4.25
C VAL A 142 -7.58 12.57 5.13
N LEU A 143 -7.71 12.46 6.45
CA LEU A 143 -6.81 13.10 7.40
C LEU A 143 -5.55 12.24 7.55
N ILE A 144 -4.42 12.71 7.01
CA ILE A 144 -3.14 12.02 7.15
C ILE A 144 -2.38 12.51 8.39
N ASN A 145 -1.83 11.55 9.14
CA ASN A 145 -0.85 11.82 10.19
C ASN A 145 0.48 11.24 9.71
N LEU A 146 1.48 12.10 9.49
CA LEU A 146 2.81 11.66 9.08
C LEU A 146 3.53 11.01 10.26
N ARG A 147 3.98 9.76 10.08
CA ARG A 147 4.80 9.04 11.06
C ARG A 147 6.24 9.00 10.55
N MET A 148 7.19 9.38 11.40
CA MET A 148 8.61 9.25 11.08
C MET A 148 9.00 7.77 10.98
N CYS A 149 9.73 7.41 9.92
CA CYS A 149 10.33 6.10 9.73
C CYS A 149 11.86 6.24 9.89
N PHE A 150 12.48 5.32 10.62
CA PHE A 150 13.95 5.24 10.70
C PHE A 150 14.48 4.32 9.61
N THR A 151 15.47 4.79 8.86
CA THR A 151 16.22 3.97 7.89
C THR A 151 17.52 3.52 8.54
N CYS A 152 17.81 2.22 8.50
CA CYS A 152 19.07 1.64 8.98
C CYS A 152 19.78 0.94 7.82
N THR A 153 21.03 1.33 7.57
CA THR A 153 21.89 0.72 6.52
C THR A 153 22.98 -0.09 7.18
N VAL A 154 23.02 -1.40 6.92
CA VAL A 154 24.04 -2.31 7.47
C VAL A 154 25.20 -2.43 6.50
N TYR A 155 26.37 -1.92 6.89
CA TYR A 155 27.61 -2.06 6.12
C TYR A 155 28.37 -3.33 6.55
N ARG A 156 28.81 -4.14 5.58
CA ARG A 156 29.70 -5.28 5.83
C ARG A 156 31.06 -5.03 5.20
N TYR A 157 32.09 -4.87 6.02
CA TYR A 157 33.47 -4.83 5.55
C TYR A 157 33.87 -6.20 4.99
N LYS A 158 34.37 -6.23 3.75
CA LYS A 158 35.07 -7.38 3.17
C LYS A 158 36.55 -7.05 3.08
N ARG A 159 37.38 -7.82 3.78
CA ARG A 159 38.84 -7.75 3.66
C ARG A 159 39.23 -8.40 2.33
N ASN A 160 39.93 -7.66 1.46
CA ASN A 160 40.65 -8.26 0.33
C ASN A 160 42.02 -8.71 0.84
N ASP A 161 42.24 -10.02 0.91
CA ASP A 161 43.52 -10.59 1.37
C ASP A 161 44.65 -10.53 0.31
N SER A 162 44.42 -9.85 -0.82
CA SER A 162 45.37 -9.70 -1.93
C SER A 162 46.28 -8.46 -1.87
N CYS A 163 46.32 -7.72 -0.76
CA CYS A 163 47.26 -6.60 -0.59
C CYS A 163 47.89 -6.54 0.80
N VAL A 164 49.06 -7.16 0.95
CA VAL A 164 49.95 -6.91 2.09
C VAL A 164 50.63 -5.55 1.90
N ARG A 165 49.93 -4.47 2.28
CA ARG A 165 50.55 -3.16 2.53
C ARG A 165 50.16 -2.67 3.92
N ARG A 166 51.13 -2.69 4.83
CA ARG A 166 51.06 -1.90 6.07
C ARG A 166 51.08 -0.43 5.68
N VAL A 167 49.92 0.21 5.67
CA VAL A 167 49.82 1.68 5.71
C VAL A 167 49.25 2.04 7.06
N VAL A 168 50.06 2.72 7.87
CA VAL A 168 49.68 3.23 9.19
C VAL A 168 48.48 4.16 9.04
N ALA A 169 47.50 4.01 9.94
CA ALA A 169 46.23 4.72 9.90
C ALA A 169 46.39 6.23 9.66
N ARG A 170 45.94 6.70 8.50
CA ARG A 170 45.74 8.13 8.23
C ARG A 170 44.42 8.37 7.51
N HIS A 171 43.52 8.98 8.30
CA HIS A 171 42.49 9.91 7.89
C HIS A 171 41.27 9.39 7.09
N TRP A 172 40.09 9.51 7.70
CA TRP A 172 38.78 9.12 7.18
C TRP A 172 38.21 10.11 6.14
N ARG A 173 38.81 10.25 4.95
CA ARG A 173 38.22 11.08 3.87
C ARG A 173 37.91 10.38 2.54
N ASP A 174 38.52 9.23 2.23
CA ASP A 174 38.38 8.59 0.91
C ASP A 174 37.70 7.21 1.01
N LEU A 175 36.37 7.17 1.21
CA LEU A 175 35.60 5.92 1.36
C LEU A 175 34.50 5.69 0.29
N ASP A 176 34.41 6.52 -0.74
CA ASP A 176 33.36 6.41 -1.78
C ASP A 176 33.63 5.36 -2.87
N SER A 177 34.85 4.82 -2.97
CA SER A 177 35.29 4.00 -4.13
C SER A 177 35.14 2.47 -3.97
N GLY A 178 34.56 1.97 -2.86
CA GLY A 178 34.57 0.54 -2.53
C GLY A 178 33.23 -0.14 -2.18
N PHE A 179 32.16 0.61 -1.94
CA PHE A 179 30.90 0.04 -1.44
C PHE A 179 29.97 -0.39 -2.58
N ARG A 180 29.85 -1.71 -2.80
CA ARG A 180 28.73 -2.26 -3.55
C ARG A 180 27.49 -2.26 -2.66
N HIS A 181 26.52 -1.42 -3.03
CA HIS A 181 25.17 -1.47 -2.46
C HIS A 181 24.56 -2.84 -2.73
N GLN A 182 24.12 -3.51 -1.67
CA GLN A 182 23.28 -4.69 -1.76
C GLN A 182 22.04 -4.41 -0.91
N THR A 183 21.05 -3.78 -1.55
CA THR A 183 19.69 -3.68 -1.01
C THR A 183 19.11 -5.08 -0.90
N CYS A 184 18.52 -5.39 0.26
CA CYS A 184 17.71 -6.58 0.48
C CYS A 184 16.25 -6.33 0.12
#